data_AF-A0A6J4KZQ1-F1
#
_entry.id   AF-A0A6J4KZQ1-F1
#
_cell.length_a   1.000
_cell.length_b   1.000
_cell.length_c   1.000
_cell.angle_alpha   90.00
_cell.angle_beta   90.00
_cell.angle_gamma   90.00
#
_symmetry.space_group_name_H-M   'P 1'
#
loop_
_entity.id
_entity.type
_entity.pdbx_description
1 polymer ?
#
loop_
_entity_poly.entity_id
_entity_poly.type
_entity_poly.pdbx_seq_one_letter_code
_entity_poly.pdbx_strand_id
1 'polypeptide(L)'
;RNPLVSWLDELGLWGKGAAEKSVPAAVFSLRPDLVALIINRLFATDGWATVLASGQAQLGYASVSERLARQIQHLLLRFGVIASLRKRMVRYGEGRRPAWQLDITDARSIRTFAREIGIFGKEAALDAAVRAVESKRYQTNRDLVPVGVWDRIARAKGGESWSSLARRAGIAGWSNIHVGERALSRDRLARLADALDDAELRSLAASDVYWDEVVSIEPLGLKQVYDLTVPGTHNFVANDVCVHNTAFTLNIAQHAAISANKPVAFFSLEMSKESLVQRVLCAEARVDAGRLRRGRLSDDDYARLATAAGHLNTAPIYIDDSAGISVLEMRAKARRLKSDRQDLSLIIVDYLQLMTGGKGKTENRQQEVSEISRGLKALAKELDVPVVALSQLSRAVEQRPDKRPMMSDLRESGAIEQDADLIMFLYRPEYYFGPTDKEGNNIEGRAEVIIGKQRNGPTGTVQMMFLKEFTRFESYSPRNDGPSEY
;
A
#
# COMPACT_ATOMS: atom_id res chain seq x y z
N ARG A 1 11.18 30.27 35.63
CA ARG A 1 10.73 30.70 34.28
C ARG A 1 9.22 30.92 34.31
N ASN A 2 8.69 31.84 33.51
CA ASN A 2 7.23 32.03 33.39
C ASN A 2 6.57 30.70 32.94
N PRO A 3 5.46 30.25 33.55
CA PRO A 3 4.79 29.00 33.19
C PRO A 3 4.45 28.86 31.70
N LEU A 4 4.06 29.95 31.03
CA LEU A 4 3.79 29.96 29.59
C LEU A 4 5.06 29.68 28.78
N VAL A 5 6.19 30.26 29.20
CA VAL A 5 7.48 30.03 28.55
C VAL A 5 7.93 28.58 28.73
N SER A 6 7.79 28.03 29.94
CA SER A 6 8.11 26.62 30.21
C SER A 6 7.24 25.68 29.35
N TRP A 7 5.94 25.95 29.26
CA TRP A 7 5.01 25.14 28.45
C TRP A 7 5.30 25.21 26.94
N LEU A 8 5.62 26.39 26.42
CA LEU A 8 6.03 26.54 25.01
C LEU A 8 7.37 25.86 24.73
N ASP A 9 8.29 25.83 25.70
CA ASP A 9 9.58 25.14 25.60
C ASP A 9 9.38 23.62 25.57
N GLU A 10 8.51 23.08 26.43
CA GLU A 10 8.11 21.66 26.43
C GLU A 10 7.48 21.21 25.10
N LEU A 11 6.71 22.09 24.47
CA LEU A 11 6.13 21.85 23.13
C LEU A 11 7.12 22.07 21.98
N GLY A 12 8.36 22.49 22.27
CA GLY A 12 9.39 22.80 21.28
C GLY A 12 9.10 24.03 20.43
N LEU A 13 8.24 24.94 20.91
CA LEU A 13 7.82 26.16 20.21
C LEU A 13 8.57 27.41 20.68
N TRP A 14 9.14 27.39 21.90
CA TRP A 14 9.87 28.53 22.43
C TRP A 14 11.20 28.76 21.70
N GLY A 15 11.54 30.02 21.44
CA GLY A 15 12.81 30.41 20.80
C GLY A 15 12.93 30.07 19.31
N LYS A 16 11.84 29.61 18.65
CA LYS A 16 11.84 29.21 17.23
C LYS A 16 11.50 30.34 16.27
N GLY A 17 12.27 30.45 15.19
CA GLY A 17 12.00 31.37 14.09
C GLY A 17 10.85 30.89 13.18
N ALA A 18 10.37 31.76 12.28
CA ALA A 18 9.26 31.44 11.38
C ALA A 18 9.50 30.21 10.48
N ALA A 19 10.75 29.96 10.08
CA ALA A 19 11.13 28.81 9.26
C ALA A 19 11.24 27.49 10.04
N GLU A 20 11.40 27.57 11.37
CA GLU A 20 11.51 26.39 12.25
C GLU A 20 10.16 25.98 12.85
N LYS A 21 9.09 26.74 12.61
CA LYS A 21 7.76 26.43 13.14
C LYS A 21 7.33 25.04 12.71
N SER A 22 6.67 24.32 13.62
CA SER A 22 6.06 23.01 13.38
C SER A 22 4.83 22.86 14.26
N VAL A 23 3.91 21.98 13.85
CA VAL A 23 2.82 21.53 14.71
C VAL A 23 3.40 20.57 15.77
N PRO A 24 3.14 20.81 17.08
CA PRO A 24 3.54 19.90 18.14
C PRO A 24 2.95 18.50 17.98
N ALA A 25 3.72 17.47 18.36
CA ALA A 25 3.32 16.07 18.20
C ALA A 25 1.96 15.75 18.86
N ALA A 26 1.69 16.33 20.03
CA ALA A 26 0.43 16.12 20.76
C ALA A 26 -0.81 16.51 19.94
N VAL A 27 -0.70 17.50 19.04
CA VAL A 27 -1.84 17.96 18.22
C VAL A 27 -2.36 16.86 17.29
N PHE A 28 -1.47 15.99 16.80
CA PHE A 28 -1.86 14.87 15.92
C PHE A 28 -2.67 13.79 16.65
N SER A 29 -2.68 13.78 17.98
CA SER A 29 -3.46 12.83 18.78
C SER A 29 -4.74 13.45 19.35
N LEU A 30 -4.99 14.73 19.10
CA LEU A 30 -6.19 15.41 19.60
C LEU A 30 -7.46 14.95 18.86
N ARG A 31 -8.59 15.11 19.55
CA ARG A 31 -9.92 14.95 18.97
C ARG A 31 -10.16 15.95 17.83
N PRO A 32 -11.03 15.64 16.85
CA PRO A 32 -11.28 16.49 15.69
C PRO A 32 -11.67 17.94 16.03
N ASP A 33 -12.48 18.16 17.07
CA ASP A 33 -12.92 19.49 17.50
C ASP A 33 -11.75 20.39 17.94
N LEU A 34 -10.76 19.81 18.64
CA LEU A 34 -9.58 20.54 19.11
C LEU A 34 -8.59 20.78 17.96
N VAL A 35 -8.43 19.82 17.05
CA VAL A 35 -7.62 20.00 15.84
C VAL A 35 -8.21 21.12 14.98
N ALA A 36 -9.54 21.12 14.78
CA ALA A 36 -10.25 22.17 14.06
C ALA A 36 -10.01 23.55 14.69
N LEU A 37 -10.10 23.66 16.01
CA LEU A 37 -9.81 24.91 16.72
C LEU A 37 -8.38 25.40 16.47
N ILE A 38 -7.38 24.51 16.51
CA ILE A 38 -5.99 24.89 16.24
C ILE A 38 -5.82 25.38 14.79
N ILE A 39 -6.36 24.65 13.81
CA ILE A 39 -6.30 25.05 12.40
C ILE A 39 -7.02 26.39 12.19
N ASN A 40 -8.19 26.58 12.81
CA ASN A 40 -8.93 27.83 12.77
C ASN A 40 -8.08 29.02 13.25
N ARG A 41 -7.39 28.87 14.39
CA ARG A 41 -6.51 29.92 14.93
C ARG A 41 -5.27 30.15 14.07
N LEU A 42 -4.70 29.11 13.45
CA LEU A 42 -3.60 29.25 12.51
C LEU A 42 -4.02 30.01 11.25
N PHE A 43 -5.19 29.70 10.69
CA PHE A 43 -5.72 30.41 9.52
C PHE A 43 -6.13 31.85 9.85
N ALA A 44 -6.51 32.13 11.09
CA ALA A 44 -6.79 33.49 11.53
C ALA A 44 -5.56 34.40 11.35
N THR A 45 -4.36 33.89 11.64
CA THR A 45 -3.11 34.66 11.48
C THR A 45 -2.68 34.73 10.02
N ASP A 46 -2.30 33.58 9.44
CA ASP A 46 -1.58 33.53 8.15
C ASP A 46 -2.43 32.93 7.01
N GLY A 47 -3.68 32.58 7.30
CA GLY A 47 -4.64 32.09 6.30
C GLY A 47 -5.45 33.20 5.64
N TRP A 48 -6.13 32.88 4.55
CA TRP A 48 -7.04 33.79 3.87
C TRP A 48 -8.17 33.03 3.19
N ALA A 49 -9.25 33.77 2.93
CA ALA A 49 -10.32 33.39 2.04
C ALA A 49 -10.50 34.51 1.01
N THR A 50 -10.65 34.16 -0.26
CA THR A 50 -10.85 35.14 -1.32
C THR A 50 -11.68 34.59 -2.46
N VAL A 51 -12.33 35.49 -3.19
CA VAL A 51 -12.97 35.21 -4.48
C VAL A 51 -12.21 36.04 -5.50
N LEU A 52 -11.53 35.36 -6.42
CA LEU A 52 -10.78 36.01 -7.49
C LEU A 52 -11.72 36.72 -8.46
N ALA A 53 -11.21 37.65 -9.26
CA ALA A 53 -11.99 38.34 -10.30
C ALA A 53 -12.63 37.38 -11.32
N SER A 54 -12.05 36.18 -11.52
CA SER A 54 -12.64 35.08 -12.30
C SER A 54 -13.87 34.44 -11.64
N GLY A 55 -14.24 34.88 -10.44
CA GLY A 55 -15.23 34.27 -9.57
C GLY A 55 -14.78 32.92 -8.99
N GLN A 56 -13.49 32.59 -9.03
CA GLN A 56 -12.97 31.38 -8.40
C GLN A 56 -12.73 31.65 -6.91
N ALA A 57 -13.36 30.84 -6.05
CA ALA A 57 -13.11 30.86 -4.62
C ALA A 57 -11.81 30.12 -4.28
N GLN A 58 -11.07 30.64 -3.31
CA GLN A 58 -9.85 30.03 -2.83
C GLN A 58 -9.69 30.33 -1.34
N LEU A 59 -9.38 29.30 -0.58
CA LEU A 59 -8.82 29.43 0.76
C LEU A 59 -7.33 29.10 0.68
N GLY A 60 -6.53 29.71 1.53
CA GLY A 60 -5.13 29.35 1.59
C GLY A 60 -4.45 29.71 2.88
N TYR A 61 -3.25 29.19 3.02
CA TYR A 61 -2.36 29.41 4.16
C TYR A 61 -0.91 29.48 3.64
N ALA A 62 -0.12 30.42 4.14
CA ALA A 62 1.25 30.61 3.70
C ALA A 62 2.21 30.53 4.87
N SER A 63 3.33 29.83 4.67
CA SER A 63 4.39 29.72 5.68
C SER A 63 5.74 29.58 5.02
N VAL A 64 6.78 30.14 5.64
CA VAL A 64 8.17 29.89 5.23
C VAL A 64 8.68 28.53 5.72
N SER A 65 8.01 27.90 6.69
CA SER A 65 8.29 26.53 7.13
C SER A 65 7.55 25.52 6.26
N GLU A 66 8.31 24.74 5.48
CA GLU A 66 7.80 23.61 4.72
C GLU A 66 7.13 22.58 5.64
N ARG A 67 7.80 22.28 6.76
CA ARG A 67 7.35 21.30 7.74
C ARG A 67 5.97 21.68 8.28
N LEU A 68 5.78 22.93 8.67
CA LEU A 68 4.49 23.42 9.15
C LEU A 68 3.42 23.30 8.06
N ALA A 69 3.73 23.73 6.83
CA ALA A 69 2.77 23.68 5.73
C ALA A 69 2.33 22.23 5.41
N ARG A 70 3.27 21.28 5.37
CA ARG A 70 2.95 19.85 5.18
C ARG A 70 2.16 19.26 6.34
N GLN A 71 2.49 19.63 7.57
CA GLN A 71 1.75 19.17 8.76
C GLN A 71 0.31 19.70 8.79
N ILE A 72 0.10 20.96 8.40
CA ILE A 72 -1.25 21.52 8.24
C ILE A 72 -1.99 20.79 7.12
N GLN A 73 -1.35 20.56 5.97
CA GLN A 73 -1.92 19.77 4.86
C GLN A 73 -2.40 18.40 5.33
N HIS A 74 -1.56 17.68 6.09
CA HIS A 74 -1.88 16.36 6.64
C HIS A 74 -3.05 16.43 7.63
N LEU A 75 -3.09 17.43 8.53
CA LEU A 75 -4.21 17.59 9.46
C LEU A 75 -5.54 17.90 8.77
N LEU A 76 -5.52 18.63 7.64
CA LEU A 76 -6.72 18.91 6.85
C LEU A 76 -7.36 17.64 6.28
N LEU A 77 -6.57 16.60 5.99
CA LEU A 77 -7.08 15.31 5.50
C LEU A 77 -8.01 14.63 6.53
N ARG A 78 -7.85 14.89 7.84
CA ARG A 78 -8.77 14.38 8.88
C ARG A 78 -10.20 14.85 8.74
N PHE A 79 -10.39 15.97 8.04
CA PHE A 79 -11.69 16.55 7.76
C PHE A 79 -12.13 16.28 6.30
N GLY A 80 -11.37 15.49 5.54
CA GLY A 80 -11.60 15.31 4.10
C GLY A 80 -11.39 16.61 3.30
N VAL A 81 -10.55 17.53 3.80
CA VAL A 81 -10.20 18.79 3.13
C VAL A 81 -8.89 18.57 2.37
N ILE A 82 -8.95 18.68 1.05
CA ILE A 82 -7.81 18.46 0.16
C ILE A 82 -7.16 19.81 -0.16
N ALA A 83 -5.91 19.98 0.25
CA ALA A 83 -5.11 21.16 -0.06
C ALA A 83 -3.93 20.79 -0.96
N SER A 84 -3.60 21.65 -1.94
CA SER A 84 -2.34 21.52 -2.68
C SER A 84 -1.28 22.42 -2.09
N LEU A 85 -0.07 21.90 -1.99
CA LEU A 85 1.11 22.62 -1.52
C LEU A 85 1.98 23.06 -2.70
N ARG A 86 2.38 24.33 -2.73
CA ARG A 86 3.25 24.89 -3.78
C ARG A 86 4.34 25.76 -3.16
N LYS A 87 5.55 25.67 -3.71
CA LYS A 87 6.65 26.59 -3.38
C LYS A 87 6.54 27.86 -4.24
N ARG A 88 6.61 29.04 -3.61
CA ARG A 88 6.51 30.36 -4.25
C ARG A 88 7.59 31.30 -3.73
N MET A 89 7.97 32.28 -4.53
CA MET A 89 8.88 33.34 -4.12
C MET A 89 8.08 34.58 -3.71
N VAL A 90 8.10 34.93 -2.43
CA VAL A 90 7.39 36.08 -1.85
C VAL A 90 8.36 37.20 -1.51
N ARG A 91 7.89 38.44 -1.65
CA ARG A 91 8.69 39.64 -1.34
C ARG A 91 8.92 39.73 0.17
N TYR A 92 10.16 39.97 0.57
CA TYR A 92 10.55 40.18 1.96
C TYR A 92 11.66 41.23 2.01
N GLY A 93 11.34 42.43 2.52
CA GLY A 93 12.20 43.61 2.40
C GLY A 93 12.45 43.95 0.92
N GLU A 94 13.72 44.11 0.56
CA GLU A 94 14.16 44.37 -0.81
C GLU A 94 14.33 43.09 -1.67
N GLY A 95 14.28 41.90 -1.04
CA GLY A 95 14.51 40.62 -1.71
C GLY A 95 13.27 39.76 -1.89
N ARG A 96 13.45 38.57 -2.48
CA ARG A 96 12.44 37.50 -2.53
C ARG A 96 12.92 36.28 -1.74
N ARG A 97 12.04 35.69 -0.95
CA ARG A 97 12.31 34.46 -0.18
C ARG A 97 11.33 33.36 -0.58
N PRO A 98 11.76 32.08 -0.55
CA PRO A 98 10.85 30.97 -0.78
C PRO A 98 9.86 30.86 0.40
N ALA A 99 8.59 30.66 0.08
CA ALA A 99 7.55 30.27 1.02
C ALA A 99 6.68 29.19 0.40
N TRP A 100 5.97 28.49 1.26
CA TRP A 100 5.08 27.40 0.96
C TRP A 100 3.64 27.88 1.10
N GLN A 101 2.87 27.69 0.04
CA GLN A 101 1.48 28.09 -0.03
C GLN A 101 0.59 26.85 -0.16
N LEU A 102 -0.33 26.71 0.79
CA LEU A 102 -1.45 25.77 0.74
C LEU A 102 -2.63 26.44 0.03
N ASP A 103 -3.20 25.73 -0.94
CA ASP A 103 -4.36 26.17 -1.71
C ASP A 103 -5.48 25.14 -1.59
N ILE A 104 -6.63 25.57 -1.05
CA ILE A 104 -7.89 24.81 -1.05
C ILE A 104 -8.82 25.48 -2.05
N THR A 105 -9.14 24.75 -3.12
CA THR A 105 -9.84 25.32 -4.29
C THR A 105 -11.08 24.54 -4.68
N ASP A 106 -11.22 23.29 -4.25
CA ASP A 106 -12.38 22.48 -4.58
C ASP A 106 -13.56 22.80 -3.67
N ALA A 107 -14.76 22.79 -4.23
CA ALA A 107 -15.98 23.20 -3.55
C ALA A 107 -16.33 22.31 -2.34
N ARG A 108 -16.00 21.00 -2.40
CA ARG A 108 -16.24 20.08 -1.29
C ARG A 108 -15.37 20.47 -0.10
N SER A 109 -14.05 20.60 -0.31
CA SER A 109 -13.12 20.99 0.74
C SER A 109 -13.37 22.39 1.28
N ILE A 110 -13.74 23.37 0.44
CA ILE A 110 -14.11 24.73 0.90
C ILE A 110 -15.33 24.68 1.83
N ARG A 111 -16.38 23.94 1.46
CA ARG A 111 -17.58 23.80 2.30
C ARG A 111 -17.29 23.05 3.59
N THR A 112 -16.55 21.95 3.51
CA THR A 112 -16.17 21.19 4.70
C THR A 112 -15.28 22.02 5.61
N PHE A 113 -14.30 22.75 5.08
CA PHE A 113 -13.46 23.65 5.86
C PHE A 113 -14.30 24.72 6.55
N ALA A 114 -15.24 25.35 5.84
CA ALA A 114 -16.09 26.38 6.44
C ALA A 114 -17.00 25.84 7.54
N ARG A 115 -17.56 24.64 7.35
CA ARG A 115 -18.46 23.99 8.32
C ARG A 115 -17.73 23.46 9.55
N GLU A 116 -16.59 22.79 9.35
CA GLU A 116 -15.90 22.03 10.42
C GLU A 116 -14.81 22.85 11.13
N ILE A 117 -14.21 23.85 10.44
CA ILE A 117 -12.99 24.54 10.92
C ILE A 117 -13.23 26.05 11.02
N GLY A 118 -13.59 26.71 9.92
CA GLY A 118 -13.73 28.16 9.84
C GLY A 118 -12.40 28.94 9.88
N ILE A 119 -12.48 30.27 9.78
CA ILE A 119 -11.34 31.18 9.96
C ILE A 119 -11.74 32.32 10.88
N PHE A 120 -11.21 32.34 12.09
CA PHE A 120 -11.58 33.37 13.05
C PHE A 120 -11.15 34.77 12.61
N GLY A 121 -12.06 35.72 12.74
CA GLY A 121 -11.88 37.11 12.34
C GLY A 121 -11.91 37.33 10.83
N LYS A 122 -12.21 36.29 10.04
CA LYS A 122 -12.33 36.33 8.57
C LYS A 122 -13.62 35.65 8.09
N GLU A 123 -14.65 35.60 8.94
CA GLU A 123 -15.92 34.92 8.70
C GLU A 123 -16.60 35.45 7.44
N ALA A 124 -16.70 36.77 7.28
CA ALA A 124 -17.32 37.38 6.10
C ALA A 124 -16.62 37.00 4.78
N ALA A 125 -15.29 36.90 4.79
CA ALA A 125 -14.51 36.51 3.61
C ALA A 125 -14.67 35.02 3.28
N LEU A 126 -14.73 34.17 4.32
CA LEU A 126 -15.01 32.75 4.18
C LEU A 126 -16.43 32.51 3.65
N ASP A 127 -17.43 33.20 4.18
CA ASP A 127 -18.82 33.12 3.71
C ASP A 127 -18.95 33.54 2.24
N ALA A 128 -18.22 34.59 1.83
CA ALA A 128 -18.16 34.98 0.42
C ALA A 128 -17.57 33.86 -0.46
N ALA A 129 -16.52 33.19 0.00
CA ALA A 129 -15.93 32.04 -0.70
C ALA A 129 -16.92 30.84 -0.77
N VAL A 130 -17.67 30.56 0.30
CA VAL A 130 -18.71 29.51 0.32
C VAL A 130 -19.82 29.82 -0.68
N ARG A 131 -20.38 31.04 -0.65
CA ARG A 131 -21.40 31.47 -1.62
C ARG A 131 -20.92 31.37 -3.07
N ALA A 132 -19.65 31.69 -3.32
CA ALA A 132 -19.06 31.59 -4.65
C ALA A 132 -18.95 30.13 -5.16
N VAL A 133 -18.87 29.13 -4.27
CA VAL A 133 -18.84 27.71 -4.67
C VAL A 133 -20.22 27.04 -4.71
N GLU A 134 -21.26 27.63 -4.11
CA GLU A 134 -22.64 27.13 -4.21
C GLU A 134 -23.20 27.23 -5.63
N SER A 135 -22.86 28.29 -6.35
CA SER A 135 -23.39 28.59 -7.68
C SER A 135 -22.67 27.88 -8.84
N LYS A 136 -21.55 27.19 -8.57
CA LYS A 136 -20.70 26.61 -9.63
C LYS A 136 -20.56 25.09 -9.52
N ARG A 137 -20.93 24.37 -10.60
CA ARG A 137 -20.50 22.98 -10.82
C ARG A 137 -19.06 23.01 -11.31
N TYR A 138 -18.08 22.84 -10.41
CA TYR A 138 -16.68 22.79 -10.82
C TYR A 138 -16.15 21.36 -10.98
N GLN A 139 -15.35 21.16 -12.02
CA GLN A 139 -14.64 19.93 -12.33
C GLN A 139 -13.40 19.83 -11.43
N THR A 140 -13.39 18.87 -10.52
CA THR A 140 -12.18 18.56 -9.75
C THR A 140 -11.29 17.66 -10.61
N ASN A 141 -10.20 18.20 -11.16
CA ASN A 141 -9.08 17.40 -11.69
C ASN A 141 -8.23 16.79 -10.55
N ARG A 142 -8.86 16.49 -9.42
CA ARG A 142 -8.27 15.96 -8.19
C ARG A 142 -9.18 14.84 -7.72
N ASP A 143 -8.61 13.77 -7.15
CA ASP A 143 -9.32 12.52 -6.86
C ASP A 143 -9.88 11.83 -8.12
N LEU A 144 -9.06 11.80 -9.18
CA LEU A 144 -9.47 11.13 -10.40
C LEU A 144 -9.20 9.64 -10.26
N VAL A 145 -10.25 8.85 -10.45
CA VAL A 145 -10.17 7.39 -10.45
C VAL A 145 -9.26 6.98 -11.61
N PRO A 146 -8.24 6.14 -11.37
CA PRO A 146 -7.28 5.73 -12.39
C PRO A 146 -7.95 5.22 -13.67
N VAL A 147 -7.35 5.53 -14.82
CA VAL A 147 -7.88 5.18 -16.16
C VAL A 147 -8.21 3.70 -16.33
N GLY A 148 -7.54 2.81 -15.60
CA GLY A 148 -7.84 1.36 -15.62
C GLY A 148 -9.27 1.01 -15.21
N VAL A 149 -10.00 1.92 -14.55
CA VAL A 149 -11.44 1.70 -14.27
C VAL A 149 -12.27 1.52 -15.55
N TRP A 150 -11.84 2.10 -16.67
CA TRP A 150 -12.55 1.98 -17.95
C TRP A 150 -12.71 0.54 -18.43
N ASP A 151 -11.73 -0.34 -18.17
CA ASP A 151 -11.81 -1.76 -18.55
C ASP A 151 -12.93 -2.49 -17.80
N ARG A 152 -13.19 -2.08 -16.56
CA ARG A 152 -14.32 -2.60 -15.79
C ARG A 152 -15.65 -2.08 -16.33
N ILE A 153 -15.73 -0.78 -16.60
CA ILE A 153 -16.93 -0.16 -17.18
C ILE A 153 -17.22 -0.79 -18.56
N ALA A 154 -16.19 -1.12 -19.34
CA ALA A 154 -16.32 -1.77 -20.64
C ALA A 154 -16.95 -3.17 -20.52
N ARG A 155 -16.50 -3.96 -19.54
CA ARG A 155 -17.07 -5.29 -19.23
C ARG A 155 -18.53 -5.18 -18.78
N ALA A 156 -18.83 -4.26 -17.86
CA ALA A 156 -20.19 -4.06 -17.35
C ALA A 156 -21.16 -3.52 -18.42
N LYS A 157 -20.68 -2.65 -19.33
CA LYS A 157 -21.45 -2.13 -20.46
C LYS A 157 -21.84 -3.22 -21.47
N GLY A 158 -21.03 -4.26 -21.61
CA GLY A 158 -21.21 -5.29 -22.64
C GLY A 158 -21.31 -4.69 -24.05
N GLY A 159 -22.35 -5.07 -24.80
CA GLY A 159 -22.57 -4.64 -26.19
C GLY A 159 -23.14 -3.23 -26.37
N GLU A 160 -23.56 -2.53 -25.31
CA GLU A 160 -24.11 -1.16 -25.41
C GLU A 160 -23.05 -0.19 -25.96
N SER A 161 -23.40 0.81 -26.78
CA SER A 161 -22.41 1.81 -27.21
C SER A 161 -22.04 2.76 -26.06
N TRP A 162 -20.82 3.29 -26.05
CA TRP A 162 -20.38 4.25 -25.04
C TRP A 162 -21.26 5.50 -24.99
N SER A 163 -21.72 5.97 -26.14
CA SER A 163 -22.60 7.13 -26.26
C SER A 163 -24.00 6.85 -25.69
N SER A 164 -24.51 5.62 -25.86
CA SER A 164 -25.77 5.19 -25.24
C SER A 164 -25.66 5.16 -23.72
N LEU A 165 -24.60 4.52 -23.20
CA LEU A 165 -24.35 4.45 -21.76
C LEU A 165 -24.20 5.85 -21.15
N ALA A 166 -23.40 6.72 -21.77
CA ALA A 166 -23.19 8.08 -21.29
C ALA A 166 -24.49 8.91 -21.27
N ARG A 167 -25.34 8.72 -22.29
CA ARG A 167 -26.66 9.38 -22.35
C ARG A 167 -27.56 8.89 -21.24
N ARG A 168 -27.59 7.56 -21.00
CA ARG A 168 -28.37 6.92 -19.93
C ARG A 168 -27.88 7.32 -18.54
N ALA A 169 -26.57 7.51 -18.36
CA ALA A 169 -25.94 8.01 -17.14
C ALA A 169 -26.07 9.54 -16.95
N GLY A 170 -26.71 10.27 -17.88
CA GLY A 170 -26.89 11.72 -17.76
C GLY A 170 -25.57 12.50 -17.79
N ILE A 171 -24.57 12.03 -18.53
CA ILE A 171 -23.28 12.70 -18.68
C ILE A 171 -23.37 13.78 -19.77
N ALA A 172 -23.00 15.02 -19.43
CA ALA A 172 -22.87 16.09 -20.40
C ALA A 172 -21.71 15.79 -21.37
N GLY A 173 -21.92 15.98 -22.68
CA GLY A 173 -20.96 15.58 -23.71
C GLY A 173 -20.97 14.07 -24.00
N TRP A 174 -22.13 13.41 -23.84
CA TRP A 174 -22.30 11.96 -24.00
C TRP A 174 -21.80 11.38 -25.33
N SER A 175 -21.66 12.19 -26.39
CA SER A 175 -21.12 11.74 -27.68
C SER A 175 -19.62 11.44 -27.65
N ASN A 176 -18.85 12.03 -26.72
CA ASN A 176 -17.43 11.74 -26.54
C ASN A 176 -17.03 11.91 -25.06
N ILE A 177 -16.90 10.78 -24.35
CA ILE A 177 -16.52 10.75 -22.93
C ILE A 177 -15.03 10.43 -22.68
N HIS A 178 -14.22 10.34 -23.74
CA HIS A 178 -12.77 10.04 -23.66
C HIS A 178 -12.44 8.74 -22.93
N VAL A 179 -13.10 7.65 -23.33
CA VAL A 179 -12.92 6.30 -22.78
C VAL A 179 -11.45 5.88 -22.88
N GLY A 180 -10.88 5.36 -21.80
CA GLY A 180 -9.50 4.84 -21.75
C GLY A 180 -8.41 5.92 -21.69
N GLU A 181 -8.69 7.14 -22.14
CA GLU A 181 -7.71 8.24 -22.18
C GLU A 181 -7.76 9.11 -20.93
N ARG A 182 -8.96 9.45 -20.42
CA ARG A 182 -9.13 10.37 -19.29
C ARG A 182 -9.56 9.65 -18.02
N ALA A 183 -8.87 9.95 -16.92
CA ALA A 183 -9.29 9.50 -15.59
C ALA A 183 -10.66 10.09 -15.24
N LEU A 184 -11.47 9.31 -14.52
CA LEU A 184 -12.86 9.68 -14.20
C LEU A 184 -12.94 10.40 -12.86
N SER A 185 -13.77 11.44 -12.78
CA SER A 185 -14.17 11.94 -11.46
C SER A 185 -15.09 10.94 -10.75
N ARG A 186 -15.09 10.96 -9.42
CA ARG A 186 -16.01 10.17 -8.58
C ARG A 186 -17.48 10.32 -8.99
N ASP A 187 -17.92 11.55 -9.26
CA ASP A 187 -19.29 11.84 -9.71
C ASP A 187 -19.61 11.18 -11.06
N ARG A 188 -18.68 11.24 -12.03
CA ARG A 188 -18.89 10.57 -13.32
C ARG A 188 -18.90 9.06 -13.16
N LEU A 189 -18.00 8.52 -12.34
CA LEU A 189 -17.97 7.10 -12.05
C LEU A 189 -19.26 6.64 -11.37
N ALA A 190 -19.78 7.39 -10.39
CA ALA A 190 -21.03 7.08 -9.70
C ALA A 190 -22.21 7.02 -10.69
N ARG A 191 -22.33 8.01 -11.59
CA ARG A 191 -23.39 8.02 -12.62
C ARG A 191 -23.31 6.83 -13.57
N LEU A 192 -22.09 6.47 -13.98
CA LEU A 192 -21.87 5.29 -14.81
C LEU A 192 -22.20 4.01 -14.04
N ALA A 193 -21.83 3.93 -12.77
CA ALA A 193 -22.12 2.79 -11.91
C ALA A 193 -23.62 2.61 -11.69
N ASP A 194 -24.36 3.71 -11.49
CA ASP A 194 -25.81 3.70 -11.35
C ASP A 194 -26.51 3.27 -12.64
N ALA A 195 -26.05 3.77 -13.78
CA ALA A 195 -26.56 3.31 -15.07
C ALA A 195 -26.25 1.82 -15.27
N LEU A 196 -25.05 1.35 -14.93
CA LEU A 196 -24.68 -0.06 -15.13
C LEU A 196 -25.24 -1.02 -14.07
N ASP A 197 -25.86 -0.48 -13.03
CA ASP A 197 -26.23 -1.21 -11.82
C ASP A 197 -25.07 -2.02 -11.19
N ASP A 198 -23.86 -1.48 -11.25
CA ASP A 198 -22.64 -2.16 -10.78
C ASP A 198 -22.28 -1.71 -9.35
N ALA A 199 -22.47 -2.61 -8.39
CA ALA A 199 -22.23 -2.36 -6.97
C ALA A 199 -20.77 -2.05 -6.63
N GLU A 200 -19.81 -2.63 -7.36
CA GLU A 200 -18.39 -2.39 -7.10
C GLU A 200 -17.92 -1.06 -7.69
N LEU A 201 -18.42 -0.66 -8.86
CA LEU A 201 -18.18 0.67 -9.40
C LEU A 201 -18.78 1.76 -8.47
N ARG A 202 -19.94 1.49 -7.86
CA ARG A 202 -20.51 2.37 -6.83
C ARG A 202 -19.62 2.44 -5.60
N SER A 203 -19.13 1.30 -5.11
CA SER A 203 -18.19 1.25 -3.99
C SER A 203 -16.92 2.05 -4.26
N LEU A 204 -16.32 1.89 -5.46
CA LEU A 204 -15.14 2.65 -5.86
C LEU A 204 -15.42 4.16 -5.97
N ALA A 205 -16.61 4.54 -6.46
CA ALA A 205 -17.03 5.94 -6.53
C ALA A 205 -17.26 6.57 -5.14
N ALA A 206 -17.63 5.77 -4.14
CA ALA A 206 -17.91 6.23 -2.78
C ALA A 206 -16.77 6.00 -1.77
N SER A 207 -15.67 5.36 -2.19
CA SER A 207 -14.55 4.99 -1.30
C SER A 207 -13.85 6.21 -0.66
N ASP A 208 -13.47 6.07 0.61
CA ASP A 208 -12.71 7.07 1.38
C ASP A 208 -11.23 7.17 1.00
N VAL A 209 -10.74 6.31 0.09
CA VAL A 209 -9.33 6.29 -0.36
C VAL A 209 -9.15 7.21 -1.56
N TYR A 210 -8.43 8.31 -1.39
CA TYR A 210 -8.14 9.30 -2.44
C TYR A 210 -7.11 8.80 -3.47
N TRP A 211 -7.33 9.10 -4.75
CA TRP A 211 -6.37 8.84 -5.83
C TRP A 211 -5.65 10.12 -6.28
N ASP A 212 -4.33 10.08 -6.28
CA ASP A 212 -3.48 11.15 -6.82
C ASP A 212 -2.44 10.61 -7.82
N GLU A 213 -1.94 11.51 -8.67
CA GLU A 213 -0.84 11.20 -9.58
C GLU A 213 0.51 11.40 -8.88
N VAL A 214 1.40 10.40 -8.98
CA VAL A 214 2.80 10.54 -8.55
C VAL A 214 3.54 11.35 -9.61
N VAL A 215 3.81 12.63 -9.33
CA VAL A 215 4.48 13.55 -10.26
C VAL A 215 6.00 13.36 -10.29
N SER A 216 6.60 13.00 -9.15
CA SER A 216 8.06 12.80 -9.03
C SER A 216 8.39 11.91 -7.84
N ILE A 217 9.53 11.22 -7.93
CA ILE A 217 10.09 10.42 -6.84
C ILE A 217 11.52 10.92 -6.62
N GLU A 218 11.80 11.43 -5.42
CA GLU A 218 13.12 11.95 -5.04
C GLU A 218 13.78 11.02 -4.00
N PRO A 219 15.01 10.51 -4.26
CA PRO A 219 15.72 9.69 -3.29
C PRO A 219 16.21 10.56 -2.12
N LEU A 220 15.75 10.26 -0.90
CA LEU A 220 16.17 10.95 0.33
C LEU A 220 17.45 10.38 0.98
N GLY A 221 18.13 9.46 0.28
CA GLY A 221 19.18 8.63 0.84
C GLY A 221 18.64 7.60 1.83
N LEU A 222 19.54 6.84 2.45
CA LEU A 222 19.17 5.83 3.44
C LEU A 222 18.71 6.52 4.73
N LYS A 223 17.44 6.30 5.09
CA LYS A 223 16.84 6.77 6.32
C LYS A 223 16.38 5.57 7.13
N GLN A 224 16.63 5.60 8.42
CA GLN A 224 16.00 4.65 9.34
C GLN A 224 14.49 4.89 9.29
N VAL A 225 13.74 3.90 8.80
CA VAL A 225 12.28 3.90 8.75
C VAL A 225 11.73 2.91 9.75
N TYR A 226 10.55 3.20 10.30
CA TYR A 226 9.83 2.28 11.17
C TYR A 226 8.75 1.60 10.33
N ASP A 227 8.75 0.27 10.28
CA ASP A 227 7.68 -0.50 9.64
C ASP A 227 6.47 -0.62 10.59
N LEU A 228 5.28 -0.33 10.07
CA LEU A 228 4.04 -0.24 10.83
C LEU A 228 3.09 -1.37 10.44
N THR A 229 3.07 -2.44 11.22
CA THR A 229 2.01 -3.46 11.10
C THR A 229 0.75 -3.02 11.85
N VAL A 230 -0.37 -2.82 11.15
CA VAL A 230 -1.69 -2.60 11.77
C VAL A 230 -2.38 -3.96 11.94
N PRO A 231 -2.84 -4.34 13.15
CA PRO A 231 -3.61 -5.56 13.35
C PRO A 231 -4.93 -5.53 12.56
N GLY A 232 -5.25 -6.62 11.85
CA GLY A 232 -6.52 -6.82 11.15
C GLY A 232 -6.50 -6.47 9.66
N THR A 233 -5.95 -5.31 9.29
CA THR A 233 -5.77 -4.91 7.88
C THR A 233 -4.29 -4.64 7.64
N HIS A 234 -3.59 -5.56 6.95
CA HIS A 234 -2.16 -5.47 6.68
C HIS A 234 -1.78 -4.44 5.60
N ASN A 235 -2.74 -3.58 5.21
CA ASN A 235 -2.47 -2.29 4.59
C ASN A 235 -2.21 -1.27 5.70
N PHE A 236 -1.06 -0.60 5.65
CA PHE A 236 -0.78 0.54 6.52
C PHE A 236 -0.51 1.79 5.71
N VAL A 237 -0.91 2.94 6.25
CA VAL A 237 -0.68 4.25 5.67
C VAL A 237 0.65 4.78 6.18
N ALA A 238 1.66 4.86 5.33
CA ALA A 238 2.94 5.50 5.60
C ALA A 238 3.05 6.78 4.79
N ASN A 239 3.17 7.94 5.47
CA ASN A 239 3.15 9.26 4.84
C ASN A 239 2.00 9.40 3.82
N ASP A 240 0.79 9.03 4.22
CA ASP A 240 -0.43 9.13 3.41
C ASP A 240 -0.53 8.12 2.23
N VAL A 241 0.28 7.02 2.20
CA VAL A 241 0.31 5.97 1.13
C VAL A 241 0.27 4.51 1.65
N CYS A 242 -0.33 3.53 0.92
CA CYS A 242 -0.48 2.09 1.29
C CYS A 242 0.63 1.10 0.76
N VAL A 243 1.02 0.01 1.48
CA VAL A 243 2.22 -0.91 1.19
C VAL A 243 2.04 -2.45 1.57
N HIS A 244 2.75 -3.48 0.97
CA HIS A 244 2.70 -4.99 1.24
C HIS A 244 3.92 -5.94 0.81
N ASN A 245 4.07 -7.21 1.33
CA ASN A 245 5.30 -8.12 1.27
C ASN A 245 5.28 -9.60 0.65
N THR A 246 4.20 -10.14 0.06
CA THR A 246 3.97 -11.59 -0.35
C THR A 246 4.82 -12.28 -1.47
N ALA A 247 6.03 -11.86 -1.85
CA ALA A 247 6.62 -12.29 -3.14
C ALA A 247 7.26 -13.71 -3.22
N PHE A 248 7.96 -14.21 -2.19
CA PHE A 248 8.83 -15.41 -2.31
C PHE A 248 8.07 -16.74 -2.45
N THR A 249 7.05 -16.97 -1.62
CA THR A 249 6.30 -18.24 -1.62
C THR A 249 5.41 -18.39 -2.85
N LEU A 250 4.95 -17.28 -3.43
CA LEU A 250 4.33 -17.26 -4.75
C LEU A 250 5.26 -17.81 -5.84
N ASN A 251 6.55 -17.47 -5.80
CA ASN A 251 7.54 -17.96 -6.77
C ASN A 251 7.80 -19.47 -6.61
N ILE A 252 7.79 -19.99 -5.38
CA ILE A 252 7.86 -21.44 -5.13
C ILE A 252 6.62 -22.15 -5.69
N ALA A 253 5.43 -21.63 -5.41
CA ALA A 253 4.16 -22.18 -5.91
C ALA A 253 4.16 -22.23 -7.44
N GLN A 254 4.56 -21.12 -8.06
CA GLN A 254 4.68 -20.96 -9.50
C GLN A 254 5.64 -21.99 -10.10
N HIS A 255 6.86 -22.12 -9.58
CA HIS A 255 7.82 -23.08 -10.10
C HIS A 255 7.33 -24.53 -9.96
N ALA A 256 6.76 -24.88 -8.80
CA ALA A 256 6.22 -26.22 -8.57
C ALA A 256 5.07 -26.55 -9.55
N ALA A 257 4.13 -25.63 -9.76
CA ALA A 257 2.97 -25.87 -10.61
C ALA A 257 3.25 -25.71 -12.11
N ILE A 258 4.02 -24.71 -12.52
CA ILE A 258 4.28 -24.43 -13.95
C ILE A 258 5.45 -25.28 -14.45
N SER A 259 6.61 -25.20 -13.79
CA SER A 259 7.83 -25.86 -14.28
C SER A 259 7.87 -27.35 -13.97
N ALA A 260 7.42 -27.75 -12.77
CA ALA A 260 7.44 -29.15 -12.35
C ALA A 260 6.10 -29.88 -12.51
N ASN A 261 5.05 -29.17 -12.94
CA ASN A 261 3.68 -29.67 -13.09
C ASN A 261 3.19 -30.46 -11.85
N LYS A 262 3.47 -29.93 -10.66
CA LYS A 262 3.08 -30.51 -9.38
C LYS A 262 1.93 -29.72 -8.77
N PRO A 263 0.83 -30.36 -8.35
CA PRO A 263 -0.30 -29.65 -7.76
C PRO A 263 0.04 -28.96 -6.43
N VAL A 264 -0.40 -27.71 -6.29
CA VAL A 264 -0.12 -26.84 -5.14
C VAL A 264 -1.40 -26.31 -4.50
N ALA A 265 -1.53 -26.61 -3.21
CA ALA A 265 -2.28 -25.92 -2.16
C ALA A 265 -1.85 -24.48 -1.92
N PHE A 266 -2.65 -23.43 -2.15
CA PHE A 266 -2.33 -22.08 -1.65
C PHE A 266 -3.47 -21.49 -0.83
N PHE A 267 -3.27 -21.43 0.48
CA PHE A 267 -4.18 -20.76 1.42
C PHE A 267 -3.69 -19.33 1.65
N SER A 268 -4.41 -18.37 1.07
CA SER A 268 -4.14 -16.94 1.13
C SER A 268 -5.03 -16.28 2.16
N LEU A 269 -4.48 -15.98 3.33
CA LEU A 269 -5.23 -15.38 4.42
C LEU A 269 -5.18 -13.85 4.38
N GLU A 270 -4.23 -13.28 3.62
CA GLU A 270 -4.01 -11.84 3.50
C GLU A 270 -4.51 -11.26 2.16
N MET A 271 -4.28 -11.98 1.05
CA MET A 271 -4.53 -11.48 -0.30
C MET A 271 -5.73 -12.18 -0.97
N SER A 272 -6.47 -11.45 -1.81
CA SER A 272 -7.47 -12.07 -2.68
C SER A 272 -6.82 -12.96 -3.74
N LYS A 273 -7.55 -13.97 -4.19
CA LYS A 273 -7.11 -14.87 -5.27
C LYS A 273 -6.74 -14.11 -6.55
N GLU A 274 -7.49 -13.06 -6.92
CA GLU A 274 -7.22 -12.24 -8.10
C GLU A 274 -5.86 -11.53 -7.98
N SER A 275 -5.58 -10.99 -6.80
CA SER A 275 -4.33 -10.28 -6.52
C SER A 275 -3.13 -11.23 -6.57
N LEU A 276 -3.27 -12.46 -6.07
CA LEU A 276 -2.25 -13.49 -6.20
C LEU A 276 -2.03 -13.92 -7.65
N VAL A 277 -3.11 -14.23 -8.38
CA VAL A 277 -3.03 -14.63 -9.80
C VAL A 277 -2.37 -13.55 -10.63
N GLN A 278 -2.70 -12.28 -10.40
CA GLN A 278 -2.06 -11.17 -11.09
C GLN A 278 -0.54 -11.12 -10.84
N ARG A 279 -0.09 -11.36 -9.61
CA ARG A 279 1.33 -11.40 -9.27
C ARG A 279 2.05 -12.57 -9.93
N VAL A 280 1.46 -13.78 -9.90
CA VAL A 280 2.02 -14.96 -10.58
C VAL A 280 2.12 -14.72 -12.08
N LEU A 281 1.08 -14.13 -12.69
CA LEU A 281 1.07 -13.78 -14.10
C LEU A 281 2.18 -12.77 -14.46
N CYS A 282 2.36 -11.72 -13.66
CA CYS A 282 3.45 -10.74 -13.86
C CYS A 282 4.82 -11.38 -13.70
N ALA A 283 5.00 -12.20 -12.68
CA ALA A 283 6.25 -12.90 -12.42
C ALA A 283 6.59 -13.87 -13.56
N GLU A 284 5.60 -14.61 -14.08
CA GLU A 284 5.77 -15.53 -15.22
C GLU A 284 6.08 -14.78 -16.52
N ALA A 285 5.29 -13.76 -16.83
CA ALA A 285 5.47 -12.96 -18.04
C ALA A 285 6.72 -12.08 -17.98
N ARG A 286 7.33 -11.89 -16.79
CA ARG A 286 8.35 -10.87 -16.48
C ARG A 286 7.87 -9.46 -16.89
N VAL A 287 6.60 -9.17 -16.62
CA VAL A 287 5.99 -7.87 -16.92
C VAL A 287 5.86 -7.09 -15.62
N ASP A 288 6.20 -5.80 -15.67
CA ASP A 288 6.11 -4.90 -14.52
C ASP A 288 4.68 -4.88 -13.96
N ALA A 289 4.53 -5.25 -12.70
CA ALA A 289 3.21 -5.35 -12.07
C ALA A 289 2.48 -4.00 -11.99
N GLY A 290 3.22 -2.89 -11.96
CA GLY A 290 2.68 -1.54 -12.03
C GLY A 290 2.18 -1.19 -13.43
N ARG A 291 2.82 -1.66 -14.50
CA ARG A 291 2.36 -1.50 -15.89
C ARG A 291 1.07 -2.27 -16.14
N LEU A 292 1.01 -3.54 -15.71
CA LEU A 292 -0.21 -4.36 -15.82
C LEU A 292 -1.38 -3.70 -15.08
N ARG A 293 -1.17 -3.26 -13.84
CA ARG A 293 -2.22 -2.61 -13.02
C ARG A 293 -2.72 -1.29 -13.61
N ARG A 294 -1.85 -0.57 -14.33
CA ARG A 294 -2.19 0.70 -15.00
C ARG A 294 -2.73 0.52 -16.42
N GLY A 295 -2.77 -0.72 -16.94
CA GLY A 295 -3.15 -1.01 -18.33
C GLY A 295 -2.17 -0.44 -19.37
N ARG A 296 -0.93 -0.12 -18.98
CA ARG A 296 0.09 0.45 -19.87
C ARG A 296 1.06 -0.64 -20.33
N LEU A 297 0.54 -1.51 -21.18
CA LEU A 297 1.27 -2.66 -21.72
C LEU A 297 1.69 -2.36 -23.16
N SER A 298 2.92 -2.73 -23.51
CA SER A 298 3.33 -2.80 -24.91
C SER A 298 2.76 -4.04 -25.58
N ASP A 299 2.79 -4.10 -26.91
CA ASP A 299 2.38 -5.30 -27.66
C ASP A 299 3.21 -6.53 -27.26
N ASP A 300 4.49 -6.35 -26.96
CA ASP A 300 5.36 -7.41 -26.40
C ASP A 300 4.89 -7.87 -25.02
N ASP A 301 4.53 -6.93 -24.13
CA ASP A 301 4.00 -7.27 -22.81
C ASP A 301 2.70 -8.07 -22.94
N TYR A 302 1.80 -7.70 -23.86
CA TYR A 302 0.58 -8.46 -24.15
C TYR A 302 0.87 -9.87 -24.64
N ALA A 303 1.82 -10.03 -25.57
CA ALA A 303 2.22 -11.34 -26.07
C ALA A 303 2.76 -12.22 -24.94
N ARG A 304 3.64 -11.68 -24.09
CA ARG A 304 4.23 -12.40 -22.96
C ARG A 304 3.20 -12.74 -21.88
N LEU A 305 2.26 -11.85 -21.60
CA LEU A 305 1.14 -12.11 -20.68
C LEU A 305 0.21 -13.18 -21.24
N ALA A 306 -0.06 -13.19 -22.54
CA ALA A 306 -0.88 -14.23 -23.17
C ALA A 306 -0.21 -15.60 -23.08
N THR A 307 1.09 -15.69 -23.34
CA THR A 307 1.87 -16.93 -23.15
C THR A 307 1.85 -17.38 -21.69
N ALA A 308 2.12 -16.47 -20.75
CA ALA A 308 2.08 -16.75 -19.32
C ALA A 308 0.69 -17.21 -18.86
N ALA A 309 -0.38 -16.57 -19.34
CA ALA A 309 -1.76 -16.98 -19.04
C ALA A 309 -2.04 -18.40 -19.55
N GLY A 310 -1.50 -18.79 -20.71
CA GLY A 310 -1.54 -20.15 -21.21
C GLY A 310 -0.90 -21.15 -20.25
N HIS A 311 0.31 -20.85 -19.74
CA HIS A 311 0.99 -21.67 -18.74
C HIS A 311 0.18 -21.79 -17.44
N LEU A 312 -0.30 -20.65 -16.91
CA LEU A 312 -1.09 -20.60 -15.68
C LEU A 312 -2.41 -21.37 -15.80
N ASN A 313 -3.08 -21.31 -16.96
CA ASN A 313 -4.35 -22.01 -17.18
C ASN A 313 -4.21 -23.54 -17.05
N THR A 314 -3.04 -24.07 -17.38
CA THR A 314 -2.72 -25.50 -17.22
C THR A 314 -2.08 -25.85 -15.89
N ALA A 315 -1.66 -24.85 -15.11
CA ALA A 315 -0.93 -25.05 -13.88
C ALA A 315 -1.87 -25.52 -12.75
N PRO A 316 -1.56 -26.63 -12.05
CA PRO A 316 -2.42 -27.18 -11.01
C PRO A 316 -2.29 -26.40 -9.67
N ILE A 317 -2.63 -25.11 -9.67
CA ILE A 317 -2.64 -24.26 -8.46
C ILE A 317 -4.09 -24.12 -7.96
N TYR A 318 -4.33 -24.48 -6.70
CA TYR A 318 -5.63 -24.36 -6.04
C TYR A 318 -5.54 -23.30 -4.95
N ILE A 319 -6.26 -22.18 -5.13
CA ILE A 319 -6.21 -21.03 -4.23
C ILE A 319 -7.47 -20.98 -3.37
N ASP A 320 -7.29 -20.80 -2.07
CA ASP A 320 -8.34 -20.48 -1.12
C ASP A 320 -8.02 -19.16 -0.42
N ASP A 321 -8.86 -18.14 -0.63
CA ASP A 321 -8.72 -16.79 -0.06
C ASP A 321 -9.72 -16.51 1.07
N SER A 322 -10.20 -17.55 1.76
CA SER A 322 -11.13 -17.40 2.87
C SER A 322 -10.45 -16.71 4.07
N ALA A 323 -10.88 -15.49 4.37
CA ALA A 323 -10.39 -14.72 5.52
C ALA A 323 -10.74 -15.40 6.86
N GLY A 324 -9.81 -15.36 7.82
CA GLY A 324 -10.04 -15.82 9.20
C GLY A 324 -10.28 -17.33 9.35
N ILE A 325 -9.89 -18.15 8.37
CA ILE A 325 -10.07 -19.61 8.40
C ILE A 325 -9.37 -20.22 9.62
N SER A 326 -10.08 -21.13 10.30
CA SER A 326 -9.49 -21.89 11.39
C SER A 326 -8.57 -23.00 10.86
N VAL A 327 -7.64 -23.47 11.70
CA VAL A 327 -6.75 -24.61 11.34
C VAL A 327 -7.57 -25.85 10.98
N LEU A 328 -8.68 -26.09 11.67
CA LEU A 328 -9.53 -27.25 11.42
C LEU A 328 -10.20 -27.19 10.05
N GLU A 329 -10.75 -26.03 9.68
CA GLU A 329 -11.37 -25.80 8.38
C GLU A 329 -10.35 -25.92 7.25
N MET A 330 -9.17 -25.32 7.42
CA MET A 330 -8.08 -25.44 6.45
C MET A 330 -7.68 -26.90 6.25
N ARG A 331 -7.50 -27.66 7.33
CA ARG A 331 -7.20 -29.11 7.26
C ARG A 331 -8.30 -29.88 6.53
N ALA A 332 -9.57 -29.58 6.79
CA ALA A 332 -10.70 -30.23 6.11
C ALA A 332 -10.67 -29.97 4.60
N LYS A 333 -10.41 -28.72 4.19
CA LYS A 333 -10.26 -28.36 2.77
C LYS A 333 -9.04 -29.02 2.13
N ALA A 334 -7.88 -29.04 2.80
CA ALA A 334 -6.67 -29.70 2.32
C ALA A 334 -6.87 -31.22 2.16
N ARG A 335 -7.56 -31.88 3.10
CA ARG A 335 -7.92 -33.31 3.00
C ARG A 335 -8.83 -33.59 1.83
N ARG A 336 -9.87 -32.77 1.65
CA ARG A 336 -10.79 -32.89 0.51
C ARG A 336 -10.02 -32.76 -0.80
N LEU A 337 -9.14 -31.76 -0.91
CA LEU A 337 -8.32 -31.60 -2.10
C LEU A 337 -7.34 -32.76 -2.30
N LYS A 338 -6.71 -33.31 -1.26
CA LYS A 338 -5.84 -34.52 -1.38
C LYS A 338 -6.64 -35.75 -1.81
N SER A 339 -7.91 -35.87 -1.40
CA SER A 339 -8.81 -36.92 -1.88
C SER A 339 -9.13 -36.76 -3.36
N ASP A 340 -9.39 -35.54 -3.82
CA ASP A 340 -9.68 -35.24 -5.23
C ASP A 340 -8.40 -35.28 -6.11
N ARG A 341 -7.25 -34.95 -5.52
CA ARG A 341 -5.91 -34.89 -6.12
C ARG A 341 -4.92 -35.64 -5.24
N GLN A 342 -4.86 -36.96 -5.44
CA GLN A 342 -3.93 -37.83 -4.71
C GLN A 342 -2.46 -37.42 -4.93
N ASP A 343 -2.17 -36.76 -6.04
CA ASP A 343 -0.86 -36.21 -6.42
C ASP A 343 -0.56 -34.82 -5.84
N LEU A 344 -1.40 -34.27 -4.94
CA LEU A 344 -1.11 -33.02 -4.24
C LEU A 344 0.28 -33.09 -3.61
N SER A 345 1.14 -32.13 -3.98
CA SER A 345 2.58 -32.20 -3.77
C SER A 345 3.14 -31.07 -2.90
N LEU A 346 2.37 -30.00 -2.69
CA LEU A 346 2.78 -28.88 -1.83
C LEU A 346 1.54 -28.18 -1.27
N ILE A 347 1.62 -27.74 -0.02
CA ILE A 347 0.64 -26.83 0.59
C ILE A 347 1.38 -25.60 1.10
N ILE A 348 0.89 -24.41 0.78
CA ILE A 348 1.42 -23.12 1.20
C ILE A 348 0.34 -22.38 1.99
N VAL A 349 0.74 -21.79 3.12
CA VAL A 349 -0.13 -20.98 3.99
C VAL A 349 0.49 -19.61 4.20
N ASP A 350 -0.19 -18.57 3.72
CA ASP A 350 0.23 -17.16 3.81
C ASP A 350 -0.78 -16.33 4.62
N TYR A 351 -0.57 -16.07 5.91
CA TYR A 351 0.53 -16.52 6.78
C TYR A 351 0.01 -16.96 8.15
N LEU A 352 0.81 -17.70 8.92
CA LEU A 352 0.39 -18.46 10.11
C LEU A 352 -0.45 -17.68 11.12
N GLN A 353 -0.02 -16.46 11.42
CA GLN A 353 -0.64 -15.63 12.44
C GLN A 353 -2.03 -15.11 12.04
N LEU A 354 -2.51 -15.33 10.81
CA LEU A 354 -3.90 -14.98 10.47
C LEU A 354 -4.91 -16.10 10.74
N MET A 355 -4.42 -17.28 11.12
CA MET A 355 -5.29 -18.40 11.49
C MET A 355 -5.81 -18.23 12.91
N THR A 356 -7.03 -18.73 13.14
CA THR A 356 -7.64 -18.81 14.47
C THR A 356 -7.48 -20.21 15.07
N GLY A 357 -7.07 -20.28 16.34
CA GLY A 357 -6.92 -21.51 17.09
C GLY A 357 -8.23 -22.01 17.71
N GLY A 358 -9.16 -22.50 16.88
CA GLY A 358 -10.34 -23.25 17.34
C GLY A 358 -11.32 -22.50 18.27
N LYS A 359 -12.38 -23.21 18.72
CA LYS A 359 -13.43 -22.63 19.57
C LYS A 359 -12.96 -22.50 21.02
N GLY A 360 -12.30 -21.39 21.32
CA GLY A 360 -11.95 -20.97 22.67
C GLY A 360 -11.31 -19.59 22.62
N LYS A 361 -11.74 -18.68 23.50
CA LYS A 361 -11.11 -17.36 23.65
C LYS A 361 -9.80 -17.58 24.44
N THR A 362 -8.79 -18.13 23.80
CA THR A 362 -7.49 -18.36 24.42
C THR A 362 -6.82 -17.00 24.63
N GLU A 363 -6.71 -16.54 25.88
CA GLU A 363 -6.12 -15.23 26.20
C GLU A 363 -4.63 -15.13 25.83
N ASN A 364 -3.96 -16.26 25.59
CA ASN A 364 -2.53 -16.31 25.30
C ASN A 364 -2.25 -16.64 23.82
N ARG A 365 -1.90 -15.62 23.06
CA ARG A 365 -1.53 -15.70 21.64
C ARG A 365 -0.40 -16.69 21.34
N GLN A 366 0.56 -16.82 22.26
CA GLN A 366 1.67 -17.78 22.12
C GLN A 366 1.16 -19.23 22.07
N GLN A 367 0.14 -19.55 22.86
CA GLN A 367 -0.47 -20.88 22.88
C GLN A 367 -1.23 -21.16 21.59
N GLU A 368 -1.95 -20.17 21.07
CA GLU A 368 -2.67 -20.26 19.79
C GLU A 368 -1.72 -20.54 18.62
N VAL A 369 -0.63 -19.78 18.50
CA VAL A 369 0.39 -20.02 17.47
C VAL A 369 1.03 -21.39 17.61
N SER A 370 1.23 -21.85 18.85
CA SER A 370 1.74 -23.20 19.12
C SER A 370 0.77 -24.30 18.68
N GLU A 371 -0.53 -24.11 18.84
CA GLU A 371 -1.56 -25.03 18.36
C GLU A 371 -1.64 -25.06 16.84
N ILE A 372 -1.54 -23.89 16.19
CA ILE A 372 -1.48 -23.76 14.73
C ILE A 372 -0.26 -24.52 14.19
N SER A 373 0.93 -24.26 14.73
CA SER A 373 2.18 -24.92 14.34
C SER A 373 2.07 -26.46 14.39
N ARG A 374 1.61 -27.00 15.53
CA ARG A 374 1.40 -28.44 15.71
C ARG A 374 0.35 -28.99 14.74
N GLY A 375 -0.74 -28.24 14.53
CA GLY A 375 -1.81 -28.63 13.60
C GLY A 375 -1.32 -28.75 12.16
N LEU A 376 -0.43 -27.86 11.72
CA LEU A 376 0.19 -27.90 10.40
C LEU A 376 1.20 -29.03 10.27
N LYS A 377 2.02 -29.26 11.30
CA LYS A 377 2.93 -30.41 11.33
C LYS A 377 2.17 -31.74 11.26
N ALA A 378 1.04 -31.83 11.98
CA ALA A 378 0.15 -32.98 11.91
C ALA A 378 -0.45 -33.14 10.50
N LEU A 379 -0.92 -32.05 9.88
CA LEU A 379 -1.44 -32.07 8.52
C LEU A 379 -0.40 -32.55 7.51
N ALA A 380 0.83 -32.04 7.59
CA ALA A 380 1.93 -32.43 6.70
C ALA A 380 2.22 -33.94 6.77
N LYS A 381 2.27 -34.49 8.00
CA LYS A 381 2.46 -35.93 8.23
C LYS A 381 1.27 -36.76 7.77
N GLU A 382 0.06 -36.27 8.02
CA GLU A 382 -1.18 -36.98 7.71
C GLU A 382 -1.40 -37.11 6.20
N LEU A 383 -1.16 -36.04 5.44
CA LEU A 383 -1.34 -36.05 4.00
C LEU A 383 -0.12 -36.55 3.23
N ASP A 384 1.02 -36.71 3.91
CA ASP A 384 2.33 -36.94 3.30
C ASP A 384 2.64 -35.89 2.22
N VAL A 385 2.44 -34.61 2.59
CA VAL A 385 2.66 -33.46 1.71
C VAL A 385 3.46 -32.39 2.46
N PRO A 386 4.54 -31.84 1.87
CA PRO A 386 5.25 -30.69 2.42
C PRO A 386 4.30 -29.50 2.63
N VAL A 387 4.33 -28.93 3.84
CA VAL A 387 3.59 -27.71 4.18
C VAL A 387 4.58 -26.58 4.42
N VAL A 388 4.52 -25.54 3.60
CA VAL A 388 5.27 -24.30 3.76
C VAL A 388 4.35 -23.27 4.39
N ALA A 389 4.77 -22.68 5.49
CA ALA A 389 3.99 -21.66 6.16
C ALA A 389 4.83 -20.42 6.41
N LEU A 390 4.29 -19.25 6.04
CA LEU A 390 4.96 -17.99 6.28
C LEU A 390 4.76 -17.59 7.74
N SER A 391 5.84 -17.13 8.37
CA SER A 391 5.80 -16.61 9.73
C SER A 391 6.41 -15.22 9.74
N GLN A 392 5.72 -14.29 10.41
CA GLN A 392 6.31 -12.99 10.70
C GLN A 392 7.39 -13.12 11.79
N LEU A 393 8.42 -12.30 11.68
CA LEU A 393 9.50 -12.18 12.66
C LEU A 393 9.20 -11.07 13.67
N SER A 394 9.74 -11.21 14.87
CA SER A 394 9.75 -10.13 15.85
C SER A 394 10.63 -8.97 15.38
N ARG A 395 10.32 -7.76 15.86
CA ARG A 395 11.05 -6.53 15.53
C ARG A 395 12.45 -6.46 16.14
N ALA A 396 12.89 -7.47 16.89
CA ALA A 396 14.20 -7.49 17.55
C ALA A 396 15.36 -7.54 16.53
N VAL A 397 15.16 -8.17 15.38
CA VAL A 397 16.13 -8.19 14.26
C VAL A 397 16.52 -6.78 13.83
N GLU A 398 15.56 -5.86 13.81
CA GLU A 398 15.73 -4.49 13.36
C GLU A 398 16.57 -3.64 14.32
N GLN A 399 16.77 -4.08 15.55
CA GLN A 399 17.59 -3.35 16.54
C GLN A 399 19.06 -3.76 16.49
N ARG A 400 19.38 -4.90 15.85
CA ARG A 400 20.75 -5.41 15.79
C ARG A 400 21.58 -4.69 14.71
N PRO A 401 22.91 -4.60 14.87
CA PRO A 401 23.80 -4.15 13.81
C PRO A 401 23.74 -5.05 12.58
N ASP A 402 23.71 -6.37 12.79
CA ASP A 402 23.44 -7.35 11.73
C ASP A 402 21.93 -7.57 11.61
N LYS A 403 21.40 -7.20 10.45
CA LYS A 403 19.98 -7.27 10.10
C LYS A 403 19.56 -8.64 9.58
N ARG A 404 20.48 -9.61 9.52
CA ARG A 404 20.13 -10.99 9.21
C ARG A 404 19.23 -11.57 10.31
N PRO A 405 18.06 -12.14 9.94
CA PRO A 405 17.23 -12.84 10.89
C PRO A 405 17.93 -14.08 11.46
N MET A 406 17.57 -14.41 12.70
CA MET A 406 18.03 -15.61 13.40
C MET A 406 16.86 -16.27 14.13
N MET A 407 17.08 -17.49 14.61
CA MET A 407 16.08 -18.31 15.29
C MET A 407 15.35 -17.59 16.43
N SER A 408 16.08 -16.82 17.24
CA SER A 408 15.49 -16.07 18.36
C SER A 408 14.48 -15.00 17.91
N ASP A 409 14.45 -14.61 16.65
CA ASP A 409 13.51 -13.62 16.13
C ASP A 409 12.10 -14.19 15.92
N LEU A 410 11.94 -15.51 15.95
CA LEU A 410 10.64 -16.19 15.97
C LEU A 410 9.94 -16.08 17.36
N ARG A 411 10.41 -15.18 18.24
CA ARG A 411 10.28 -15.15 19.71
C ARG A 411 8.89 -15.34 20.32
N GLU A 412 7.80 -15.13 19.57
CA GLU A 412 6.43 -15.44 20.02
C GLU A 412 6.03 -16.91 19.75
N SER A 413 6.96 -17.74 19.26
CA SER A 413 6.67 -19.07 18.75
C SER A 413 7.83 -20.06 18.89
N GLY A 414 8.23 -20.35 20.12
CA GLY A 414 9.14 -21.48 20.40
C GLY A 414 8.62 -22.82 19.86
N ALA A 415 7.30 -22.96 19.69
CA ALA A 415 6.69 -24.13 19.06
C ALA A 415 6.98 -24.21 17.55
N ILE A 416 6.96 -23.10 16.80
CA ILE A 416 7.34 -23.12 15.37
C ILE A 416 8.79 -23.61 15.23
N GLU A 417 9.69 -23.09 16.07
CA GLU A 417 11.08 -23.54 16.07
C GLU A 417 11.18 -25.04 16.32
N GLN A 418 10.45 -25.60 17.29
CA GLN A 418 10.52 -27.03 17.61
C GLN A 418 9.88 -27.92 16.52
N ASP A 419 8.70 -27.55 16.05
CA ASP A 419 7.87 -28.34 15.15
C ASP A 419 8.41 -28.36 13.71
N ALA A 420 9.00 -27.25 13.24
CA ALA A 420 9.48 -27.13 11.88
C ALA A 420 10.65 -28.08 11.59
N ASP A 421 10.63 -28.70 10.40
CA ASP A 421 11.75 -29.50 9.90
C ASP A 421 12.82 -28.64 9.22
N LEU A 422 12.39 -27.54 8.59
CA LEU A 422 13.20 -26.57 7.86
C LEU A 422 12.72 -25.17 8.20
N ILE A 423 13.65 -24.25 8.47
CA ILE A 423 13.37 -22.82 8.66
C ILE A 423 14.27 -22.03 7.72
N MET A 424 13.64 -21.22 6.89
CA MET A 424 14.30 -20.31 5.96
C MET A 424 13.96 -18.87 6.33
N PHE A 425 14.98 -18.03 6.41
CA PHE A 425 14.82 -16.58 6.52
C PHE A 425 15.15 -15.93 5.20
N LEU A 426 14.41 -14.89 4.86
CA LEU A 426 14.71 -14.06 3.71
C LEU A 426 15.38 -12.79 4.20
N TYR A 427 16.49 -12.44 3.57
CA TYR A 427 17.23 -11.23 3.89
C TYR A 427 17.64 -10.53 2.60
N ARG A 428 17.34 -9.25 2.47
CA ARG A 428 17.74 -8.43 1.32
C ARG A 428 18.64 -7.32 1.82
N PRO A 429 19.97 -7.38 1.59
CA PRO A 429 20.86 -6.32 2.05
C PRO A 429 20.48 -4.96 1.46
N GLU A 430 19.99 -4.92 0.21
CA GLU A 430 19.55 -3.68 -0.42
C GLU A 430 18.39 -2.98 0.30
N TYR A 431 17.55 -3.73 1.00
CA TYR A 431 16.43 -3.19 1.76
C TYR A 431 16.93 -2.36 2.96
N TYR A 432 18.05 -2.76 3.56
CA TYR A 432 18.63 -2.12 4.74
C TYR A 432 19.72 -1.11 4.41
N PHE A 433 20.51 -1.39 3.38
CA PHE A 433 21.76 -0.68 3.09
C PHE A 433 21.76 -0.01 1.70
N GLY A 434 20.66 -0.09 0.94
CA GLY A 434 20.58 0.49 -0.40
C GLY A 434 21.27 -0.35 -1.47
N PRO A 435 21.33 0.13 -2.72
CA PRO A 435 21.80 -0.67 -3.85
C PRO A 435 23.32 -0.89 -3.85
N THR A 436 24.07 -0.32 -2.91
CA THR A 436 25.53 -0.41 -2.84
C THR A 436 25.97 -0.74 -1.42
N ASP A 437 26.85 -1.72 -1.27
CA ASP A 437 27.41 -2.08 0.03
C ASP A 437 28.50 -1.10 0.49
N LYS A 438 29.06 -1.33 1.69
CA LYS A 438 30.12 -0.48 2.28
C LYS A 438 31.42 -0.48 1.48
N GLU A 439 31.63 -1.48 0.63
CA GLU A 439 32.83 -1.67 -0.19
C GLU A 439 32.64 -1.09 -1.60
N GLY A 440 31.45 -0.55 -1.91
CA GLY A 440 31.14 0.04 -3.20
C GLY A 440 30.57 -0.94 -4.22
N ASN A 441 30.30 -2.20 -3.84
CA ASN A 441 29.76 -3.19 -4.76
C ASN A 441 28.24 -3.01 -4.94
N ASN A 442 27.76 -3.23 -6.17
CA ASN A 442 26.33 -3.26 -6.46
C ASN A 442 25.69 -4.51 -5.82
N ILE A 443 24.73 -4.27 -4.94
CA ILE A 443 23.90 -5.27 -4.25
C ILE A 443 22.42 -5.16 -4.60
N GLU A 444 22.05 -4.34 -5.58
CA GLU A 444 20.67 -4.24 -6.07
C GLU A 444 20.16 -5.62 -6.52
N GLY A 445 18.94 -5.93 -6.08
CA GLY A 445 18.30 -7.21 -6.28
C GLY A 445 18.94 -8.36 -5.50
N ARG A 446 20.07 -8.23 -4.78
CA ARG A 446 20.61 -9.36 -4.02
C ARG A 446 19.65 -9.75 -2.89
N ALA A 447 19.42 -11.05 -2.76
CA ALA A 447 18.63 -11.66 -1.69
C ALA A 447 19.36 -12.89 -1.15
N GLU A 448 19.23 -13.12 0.15
CA GLU A 448 19.76 -14.26 0.86
C GLU A 448 18.59 -15.10 1.38
N VAL A 449 18.61 -16.40 1.10
CA VAL A 449 17.76 -17.40 1.73
C VAL A 449 18.62 -18.13 2.77
N ILE A 450 18.46 -17.74 4.02
CA ILE A 450 19.24 -18.24 5.15
C ILE A 450 18.51 -19.45 5.73
N ILE A 451 19.10 -20.64 5.59
CA ILE A 451 18.62 -21.87 6.21
C ILE A 451 19.04 -21.86 7.68
N GLY A 452 18.17 -21.33 8.54
CA GLY A 452 18.41 -21.20 9.98
C GLY A 452 18.27 -22.52 10.76
N LYS A 453 17.47 -23.45 10.23
CA LYS A 453 17.30 -24.80 10.79
C LYS A 453 17.02 -25.79 9.67
N GLN A 454 17.65 -26.95 9.71
CA GLN A 454 17.34 -28.08 8.83
C GLN A 454 17.57 -29.39 9.59
N ARG A 455 16.55 -30.23 9.73
CA ARG A 455 16.68 -31.52 10.43
C ARG A 455 17.51 -32.55 9.67
N ASN A 456 17.47 -32.51 8.33
CA ASN A 456 17.98 -33.56 7.44
C ASN A 456 19.21 -33.11 6.62
N GLY A 457 19.97 -32.13 7.07
CA GLY A 457 21.17 -31.67 6.35
C GLY A 457 21.72 -30.35 6.88
N PRO A 458 22.69 -29.74 6.17
CA PRO A 458 23.41 -28.57 6.65
C PRO A 458 22.54 -27.31 6.64
N THR A 459 22.81 -26.42 7.59
CA THR A 459 22.40 -25.02 7.53
C THR A 459 23.34 -24.24 6.63
N GLY A 460 22.94 -23.04 6.21
CA GLY A 460 23.75 -22.20 5.34
C GLY A 460 22.93 -21.09 4.70
N THR A 461 23.57 -20.31 3.84
CA THR A 461 22.91 -19.22 3.11
C THR A 461 22.99 -19.47 1.62
N VAL A 462 21.83 -19.44 0.96
CA VAL A 462 21.72 -19.50 -0.50
C VAL A 462 21.54 -18.08 -1.03
N GLN A 463 22.38 -17.69 -1.99
CA GLN A 463 22.28 -16.39 -2.65
C GLN A 463 21.25 -16.47 -3.80
N MET A 464 20.43 -15.43 -3.92
CA MET A 464 19.40 -15.27 -4.94
C MET A 464 19.37 -13.83 -5.46
N MET A 465 18.70 -13.63 -6.59
CA MET A 465 18.34 -12.31 -7.10
C MET A 465 16.84 -12.11 -6.95
N PHE A 466 16.41 -10.90 -6.58
CA PHE A 466 15.03 -10.48 -6.48
C PHE A 466 14.79 -9.31 -7.44
N LEU A 467 14.02 -9.57 -8.48
CA LEU A 467 13.59 -8.60 -9.48
C LEU A 467 12.29 -7.96 -8.99
N LYS A 468 12.41 -6.80 -8.34
CA LYS A 468 11.30 -6.09 -7.68
C LYS A 468 10.18 -5.71 -8.65
N GLU A 469 10.51 -5.39 -9.89
CA GLU A 469 9.59 -4.99 -10.96
C GLU A 469 8.59 -6.12 -11.28
N PHE A 470 9.07 -7.36 -11.21
CA PHE A 470 8.31 -8.57 -11.54
C PHE A 470 7.89 -9.35 -10.30
N THR A 471 8.26 -8.89 -9.11
CA THR A 471 8.10 -9.63 -7.85
C THR A 471 8.66 -11.06 -7.93
N ARG A 472 9.81 -11.22 -8.60
CA ARG A 472 10.37 -12.52 -8.98
C ARG A 472 11.71 -12.81 -8.30
N PHE A 473 11.87 -14.00 -7.75
CA PHE A 473 13.15 -14.52 -7.28
C PHE A 473 13.81 -15.37 -8.37
N GLU A 474 15.10 -15.18 -8.61
CA GLU A 474 15.90 -15.91 -9.59
C GLU A 474 17.20 -16.44 -8.97
N SER A 475 17.75 -17.48 -9.58
CA SER A 475 19.05 -18.02 -9.19
C SER A 475 20.14 -16.95 -9.31
N TYR A 476 20.97 -16.81 -8.26
CA TYR A 476 22.16 -15.99 -8.33
C TYR A 476 23.28 -16.77 -9.04
N SER A 477 23.80 -16.22 -10.14
CA SER A 477 25.02 -16.71 -10.78
C SER A 477 26.08 -15.62 -10.67
N PRO A 478 27.15 -15.81 -9.89
CA PRO A 478 28.27 -14.88 -9.92
C PRO A 478 28.88 -14.93 -11.33
N ARG A 479 29.05 -13.77 -11.96
CA ARG A 479 29.89 -13.69 -13.15
C ARG A 479 31.30 -14.12 -12.74
N ASN A 480 31.76 -15.27 -13.24
CA ASN A 480 33.16 -15.63 -13.19
C ASN A 480 33.89 -14.75 -14.21
N ASP A 481 34.30 -13.56 -13.80
CA ASP A 481 35.22 -12.71 -14.56
C ASP A 481 36.68 -13.14 -14.31
N GLY A 482 36.92 -14.44 -14.07
CA GLY A 482 38.26 -15.04 -14.02
C GLY A 482 38.70 -15.41 -15.43
N PRO A 483 40.01 -15.32 -15.77
CA PRO A 483 40.49 -15.79 -17.05
C PRO A 483 40.15 -17.27 -17.19
N SER A 484 39.53 -17.61 -18.31
CA SER A 484 39.34 -18.98 -18.75
C SER A 484 40.72 -19.65 -18.83
N GLU A 485 41.05 -20.55 -17.91
CA GLU A 485 42.15 -21.50 -18.11
C GLU A 485 41.69 -22.53 -19.16
N TYR A 486 41.99 -22.23 -20.42
CA TYR A 486 42.17 -23.24 -21.47
C TYR A 486 43.66 -23.46 -21.69
#